data_AF-A0A7W9LBF7-F1
#
_entry.id   AF-A0A7W9LBF7-F1
#
_cell.length_a   1.000
_cell.length_b   1.000
_cell.length_c   1.000
_cell.angle_alpha   90.00
_cell.angle_beta   90.00
_cell.angle_gamma   90.00
#
_symmetry.space_group_name_H-M   'P 1'
#
loop_
_entity.id
_entity.type
_entity.pdbx_description
1 polymer ?
#
loop_
_entity_poly.entity_id
_entity_poly.type
_entity_poly.pdbx_seq_one_letter_code
_entity_poly.pdbx_strand_id
1 'polypeptide(L)'
;MKKIAAVAGLVVMATSGVTAAFGDGTAQHEVSQQQYDTLISQCRYADQGKAKCREAVKEMYRIGKYDKTLDCRTYSGVTVCGTLKLSKAERQCVRESVSAGLTYRRAEVECYAFT
;
A
#
# COMPACT_ATOMS: atom_id res chain seq x y z
N MET A 1 19.53 -11.31 61.66
CA MET A 1 20.64 -12.01 60.97
C MET A 1 20.25 -12.34 59.53
N LYS A 2 20.69 -11.57 58.54
CA LYS A 2 21.07 -12.08 57.21
C LYS A 2 21.89 -11.01 56.49
N LYS A 3 22.93 -11.49 55.83
CA LYS A 3 24.19 -10.82 55.53
C LYS A 3 24.13 -10.03 54.22
N ILE A 4 25.01 -9.04 54.16
CA ILE A 4 25.34 -8.11 53.08
C ILE A 4 25.73 -8.83 51.79
N ALA A 5 25.38 -8.27 50.62
CA ALA A 5 26.27 -8.24 49.46
C ALA A 5 25.85 -7.12 48.49
N ALA A 6 26.68 -6.08 48.42
CA ALA A 6 26.69 -5.07 47.37
C ALA A 6 27.65 -5.51 46.27
N VAL A 7 27.28 -5.31 45.01
CA VAL A 7 28.18 -5.27 43.83
C VAL A 7 27.56 -4.24 42.88
N ALA A 8 28.02 -2.99 42.91
CA ALA A 8 29.15 -2.46 42.13
C ALA A 8 28.92 -2.50 40.61
N GLY A 9 28.49 -1.35 40.08
CA GLY A 9 29.09 -0.69 38.93
C GLY A 9 28.98 -1.34 37.55
N LEU A 10 28.16 -0.75 36.69
CA LEU A 10 28.59 -0.43 35.32
C LEU A 10 27.80 0.80 34.81
N VAL A 11 28.43 1.97 34.89
CA VAL A 11 28.03 3.15 34.13
C VAL A 11 28.63 2.98 32.73
N VAL A 12 27.79 2.71 31.73
CA VAL A 12 28.19 2.83 30.33
C VAL A 12 27.77 4.21 29.86
N MET A 13 28.71 5.15 29.85
CA MET A 13 28.57 6.37 29.06
C MET A 13 28.78 6.01 27.59
N ALA A 14 27.71 5.94 26.82
CA ALA A 14 27.77 5.95 25.36
C ALA A 14 27.36 7.33 24.86
N THR A 15 28.36 8.17 24.60
CA THR A 15 28.21 9.40 23.82
C THR A 15 28.30 9.06 22.33
N SER A 16 27.19 9.10 21.62
CA SER A 16 27.17 9.18 20.15
C SER A 16 25.78 9.54 19.61
N GLY A 17 25.71 10.73 18.99
CA GLY A 17 25.10 10.92 17.67
C GLY A 17 23.57 10.81 17.51
N VAL A 18 22.92 11.97 17.45
CA VAL A 18 21.87 12.42 16.52
C VAL A 18 21.13 11.37 15.65
N THR A 19 19.78 11.52 15.65
CA THR A 19 18.74 11.05 14.69
C THR A 19 18.39 9.56 14.69
N ALA A 20 17.13 9.11 14.76
CA ALA A 20 15.84 9.76 14.70
C ALA A 20 14.83 8.95 15.53
N ALA A 21 14.23 9.57 16.55
CA ALA A 21 13.00 9.08 17.15
C ALA A 21 11.83 9.65 16.35
N PHE A 22 11.38 8.94 15.31
CA PHE A 22 10.02 9.06 14.73
C PHE A 22 9.69 7.75 13.99
N GLY A 23 9.73 6.64 14.72
CA GLY A 23 9.06 5.42 14.32
C GLY A 23 7.69 5.40 14.99
N ASP A 24 6.72 6.14 14.43
CA ASP A 24 5.31 5.96 14.79
C ASP A 24 4.43 6.38 13.59
N GLY A 25 3.72 5.40 13.05
CA GLY A 25 2.92 5.50 11.83
C GLY A 25 3.50 4.61 10.75
N THR A 26 2.78 3.55 10.39
CA THR A 26 3.03 2.67 9.24
C THR A 26 3.67 3.45 8.09
N ALA A 27 4.95 3.17 7.80
CA ALA A 27 5.68 3.91 6.78
C ALA A 27 4.93 3.79 5.44
N GLN A 28 4.31 4.88 5.02
CA GLN A 28 3.58 4.94 3.75
C GLN A 28 4.55 4.60 2.62
N HIS A 29 4.06 3.85 1.64
CA HIS A 29 4.85 3.38 0.51
C HIS A 29 5.16 4.57 -0.40
N GLU A 30 6.45 4.89 -0.55
CA GLU A 30 6.89 5.97 -1.46
C GLU A 30 6.70 5.58 -2.93
N VAL A 31 6.12 6.48 -3.70
CA VAL A 31 5.94 6.32 -5.16
C VAL A 31 6.28 7.63 -5.86
N SER A 32 6.62 7.60 -7.17
CA SER A 32 6.81 8.85 -7.92
C SER A 32 5.49 9.61 -8.06
N GLN A 33 5.58 10.90 -8.42
CA GLN A 33 4.40 11.71 -8.73
C GLN A 33 3.49 11.03 -9.76
N GLN A 34 4.06 10.55 -10.88
CA GLN A 34 3.30 9.88 -11.94
C GLN A 34 2.60 8.59 -11.47
N GLN A 35 3.25 7.82 -10.59
CA GLN A 35 2.66 6.62 -10.00
C GLN A 35 1.52 6.98 -9.05
N TYR A 36 1.71 8.01 -8.23
CA TYR A 36 0.67 8.54 -7.35
C TYR A 36 -0.54 9.06 -8.15
N ASP A 37 -0.30 9.76 -9.26
CA ASP A 37 -1.35 10.25 -10.14
C ASP A 37 -2.14 9.09 -10.77
N THR A 38 -1.47 7.98 -11.09
CA THR A 38 -2.14 6.76 -11.57
C THR A 38 -3.01 6.12 -10.48
N LEU A 39 -2.48 6.01 -9.25
CA LEU A 39 -3.22 5.52 -8.07
C LEU A 39 -4.44 6.39 -7.75
N ILE A 40 -4.36 7.70 -7.95
CA ILE A 40 -5.52 8.60 -7.78
C ILE A 40 -6.48 8.50 -8.97
N SER A 41 -5.97 8.42 -10.20
CA SER A 41 -6.78 8.36 -11.42
C SER A 41 -7.63 7.09 -11.50
N GLN A 42 -7.09 5.93 -11.08
CA GLN A 42 -7.85 4.69 -11.06
C GLN A 42 -9.06 4.74 -10.11
N CYS A 43 -9.09 5.64 -9.13
CA CYS A 43 -10.25 5.82 -8.26
C CYS A 43 -11.49 6.34 -8.99
N ARG A 44 -11.40 6.76 -10.25
CA ARG A 44 -12.56 7.09 -11.07
C ARG A 44 -13.48 5.89 -11.32
N TYR A 45 -12.94 4.68 -11.24
CA TYR A 45 -13.64 3.42 -11.46
C TYR A 45 -14.14 2.76 -10.16
N ALA A 46 -13.72 3.23 -8.98
CA ALA A 46 -14.03 2.57 -7.71
C ALA A 46 -15.54 2.56 -7.41
N ASP A 47 -16.17 1.39 -7.49
CA ASP A 47 -17.59 1.17 -7.17
C ASP A 47 -17.91 1.46 -5.69
N GLN A 48 -16.97 1.17 -4.78
CA GLN A 48 -17.13 1.42 -3.34
C GLN A 48 -17.08 2.92 -2.95
N GLY A 49 -16.84 3.81 -3.92
CA GLY A 49 -16.86 5.26 -3.75
C GLY A 49 -15.49 5.90 -3.98
N LYS A 50 -15.46 6.87 -4.91
CA LYS A 50 -14.25 7.59 -5.33
C LYS A 50 -13.50 8.26 -4.19
N ALA A 51 -14.23 8.85 -3.22
CA ALA A 51 -13.63 9.49 -2.06
C ALA A 51 -12.90 8.48 -1.16
N LYS A 52 -13.55 7.35 -0.84
CA LYS A 52 -12.94 6.28 -0.03
C LYS A 52 -11.71 5.68 -0.70
N CYS A 53 -11.73 5.51 -2.02
CA CYS A 53 -10.56 5.09 -2.77
C CYS A 53 -9.40 6.08 -2.63
N ARG A 54 -9.66 7.38 -2.82
CA ARG A 54 -8.62 8.41 -2.70
C ARG A 54 -8.05 8.52 -1.29
N GLU A 55 -8.88 8.40 -0.25
CA GLU A 55 -8.38 8.37 1.12
C GLU A 55 -7.52 7.14 1.38
N ALA A 56 -7.93 5.95 0.93
CA ALA A 56 -7.09 4.75 1.02
C ALA A 56 -5.74 4.91 0.29
N VAL A 57 -5.72 5.58 -0.87
CA VAL A 57 -4.47 5.89 -1.58
C VAL A 57 -3.57 6.81 -0.74
N LYS A 58 -4.13 7.87 -0.15
CA LYS A 58 -3.38 8.80 0.73
C LYS A 58 -2.89 8.14 2.00
N GLU A 59 -3.62 7.16 2.53
CA GLU A 59 -3.21 6.40 3.72
C GLU A 59 -2.04 5.45 3.41
N MET A 60 -2.04 4.83 2.23
CA MET A 60 -1.07 3.80 1.86
C MET A 60 0.17 4.34 1.16
N TYR A 61 0.06 5.44 0.41
CA TYR A 61 1.09 5.93 -0.49
C TYR A 61 1.44 7.38 -0.22
N ARG A 62 2.72 7.72 -0.38
CA ARG A 62 3.20 9.10 -0.36
C ARG A 62 4.06 9.39 -1.58
N ILE A 63 4.04 10.64 -2.03
CA ILE A 63 4.92 11.08 -3.12
C ILE A 63 6.36 11.13 -2.59
N GLY A 64 7.26 10.47 -3.31
CA GLY A 64 8.67 10.36 -2.98
C GLY A 64 9.46 9.87 -4.19
N LYS A 65 10.26 8.82 -3.99
CA LYS A 65 11.03 8.18 -5.07
C LYS A 65 10.17 7.25 -5.93
N TYR A 66 10.58 7.06 -7.18
CA TYR A 66 9.98 6.06 -8.05
C TYR A 66 10.12 4.66 -7.45
N ASP A 67 9.00 3.94 -7.41
CA ASP A 67 8.96 2.59 -6.91
C ASP A 67 8.91 1.56 -8.04
N LYS A 68 9.98 0.79 -8.20
CA LYS A 68 10.08 -0.30 -9.17
C LYS A 68 9.24 -1.52 -8.81
N THR A 69 8.82 -1.62 -7.55
CA THR A 69 8.04 -2.75 -7.02
C THR A 69 6.54 -2.49 -7.04
N LEU A 70 6.12 -1.26 -7.36
CA LEU A 70 4.72 -0.92 -7.49
C LEU A 70 4.11 -1.71 -8.63
N ASP A 71 3.15 -2.54 -8.28
CA ASP A 71 2.45 -3.37 -9.23
C ASP A 71 1.51 -2.55 -10.11
N CYS A 72 1.99 -2.12 -11.29
CA CYS A 72 1.17 -1.42 -12.28
C CYS A 72 0.87 -2.34 -13.47
N ARG A 73 -0.40 -2.37 -13.86
CA ARG A 73 -0.91 -3.24 -14.93
C ARG A 73 -1.90 -2.49 -15.80
N THR A 74 -1.84 -2.79 -17.10
CA THR A 74 -2.68 -2.15 -18.12
C THR A 74 -3.38 -3.20 -18.95
N TYR A 75 -4.70 -3.14 -19.01
CA TYR A 75 -5.53 -3.98 -19.87
C TYR A 75 -6.66 -3.13 -20.46
N SER A 76 -6.99 -3.37 -21.72
CA SER A 76 -8.11 -2.70 -22.40
C SER A 76 -8.07 -1.16 -22.28
N GLY A 77 -6.86 -0.58 -22.35
CA GLY A 77 -6.64 0.87 -22.23
C GLY A 77 -6.74 1.44 -20.81
N VAL A 78 -6.97 0.60 -19.80
CA VAL A 78 -7.07 0.99 -18.39
C VAL A 78 -5.82 0.58 -17.64
N THR A 79 -5.14 1.56 -17.05
CA THR A 79 -3.99 1.34 -16.16
C THR A 79 -4.43 1.47 -14.72
N VAL A 80 -4.04 0.49 -13.91
CA VAL A 80 -4.19 0.52 -12.44
C VAL A 80 -2.89 0.10 -11.78
N CYS A 81 -2.64 0.62 -10.59
CA CYS A 81 -1.51 0.29 -9.77
C CYS A 81 -1.94 -0.20 -8.38
N GLY A 82 -1.09 -1.02 -7.77
CA GLY A 82 -1.26 -1.54 -6.42
C GLY A 82 -2.40 -2.55 -6.29
N THR A 83 -2.88 -2.69 -5.05
CA THR A 83 -3.99 -3.58 -4.72
C THR A 83 -5.31 -2.84 -4.91
N LEU A 84 -6.23 -3.42 -5.69
CA LEU A 84 -7.57 -2.89 -5.87
C LEU A 84 -8.48 -3.37 -4.74
N LYS A 85 -9.20 -2.44 -4.11
CA LYS A 85 -10.30 -2.80 -3.22
C LYS A 85 -11.54 -3.09 -4.06
N LEU A 86 -11.73 -4.37 -4.37
CA LEU A 86 -12.85 -4.83 -5.18
C LEU A 86 -14.17 -4.90 -4.38
N SER A 87 -15.26 -4.43 -4.98
CA SER A 87 -16.63 -4.56 -4.47
C SER A 87 -17.10 -6.01 -4.54
N LYS A 88 -18.32 -6.29 -4.05
CA LYS A 88 -18.90 -7.65 -4.17
C LYS A 88 -19.16 -8.02 -5.63
N ALA A 89 -19.65 -7.07 -6.43
CA ALA A 89 -19.95 -7.26 -7.85
C ALA A 89 -18.67 -7.47 -8.66
N GLU A 90 -17.67 -6.60 -8.48
CA GLU A 90 -16.37 -6.72 -9.15
C GLU A 90 -15.70 -8.07 -8.83
N ARG A 91 -15.73 -8.53 -7.56
CA ARG A 91 -15.20 -9.85 -7.20
C ARG A 91 -15.95 -11.00 -7.87
N GLN A 92 -17.26 -10.88 -8.08
CA GLN A 92 -18.03 -11.87 -8.81
C GLN A 92 -17.64 -11.87 -10.29
N CYS A 93 -17.56 -10.68 -10.92
CA CYS A 93 -17.08 -10.52 -12.29
C CYS A 93 -15.70 -11.15 -12.48
N VAL A 94 -14.76 -10.95 -11.54
CA VAL A 94 -13.42 -11.54 -11.61
C VAL A 94 -13.49 -13.07 -11.62
N ARG A 95 -14.31 -13.68 -10.75
CA ARG A 95 -14.47 -15.14 -10.72
C ARG A 95 -15.06 -15.68 -12.01
N GLU A 96 -16.10 -15.05 -12.53
CA GLU A 96 -16.75 -15.45 -13.78
C GLU A 96 -15.80 -15.31 -14.96
N SER A 97 -15.11 -14.18 -15.07
CA SER A 97 -14.11 -13.90 -16.10
C SER A 97 -12.97 -14.92 -16.09
N VAL A 98 -12.46 -15.26 -14.90
CA VAL A 98 -11.42 -16.29 -14.76
C VAL A 98 -11.95 -17.66 -15.16
N SER A 99 -13.18 -18.02 -14.77
CA SER A 99 -13.79 -19.29 -15.18
C SER A 99 -14.02 -19.38 -16.69
N ALA A 100 -14.21 -18.23 -17.36
CA ALA A 100 -14.33 -18.11 -18.81
C ALA A 100 -12.95 -18.07 -19.54
N GLY A 101 -11.83 -18.20 -18.81
CA GLY A 101 -10.49 -18.33 -19.38
C GLY A 101 -9.63 -17.07 -19.34
N LEU A 102 -10.08 -15.97 -18.71
CA LEU A 102 -9.22 -14.81 -18.49
C LEU A 102 -8.21 -15.06 -17.37
N THR A 103 -7.04 -14.43 -17.46
CA THR A 103 -6.10 -14.41 -16.33
C THR A 103 -6.68 -13.55 -15.20
N TYR A 104 -6.42 -13.93 -13.94
CA TYR A 104 -6.86 -13.14 -12.78
C TYR A 104 -6.44 -11.67 -12.89
N ARG A 105 -5.20 -11.42 -13.33
CA ARG A 105 -4.62 -10.09 -13.51
C ARG A 105 -5.40 -9.23 -14.50
N ARG A 106 -5.83 -9.81 -15.62
CA ARG A 106 -6.64 -9.11 -16.62
C ARG A 106 -8.06 -8.91 -16.13
N ALA A 107 -8.68 -9.96 -15.59
CA ALA A 107 -10.03 -9.92 -15.05
C ALA A 107 -10.16 -8.86 -13.95
N GLU A 108 -9.18 -8.76 -13.05
CA GLU A 108 -9.17 -7.78 -11.96
C GLU A 108 -9.17 -6.33 -12.46
N VAL A 109 -8.45 -6.01 -13.54
CA VAL A 109 -8.45 -4.66 -14.14
C VAL A 109 -9.75 -4.39 -14.88
N GLU A 110 -10.17 -5.31 -15.74
CA GLU A 110 -11.35 -5.12 -16.57
C GLU A 110 -12.62 -5.04 -15.71
N CYS A 111 -12.79 -5.93 -14.73
CA CYS A 111 -13.93 -5.90 -13.83
C CYS A 111 -13.94 -4.66 -12.93
N TYR A 112 -12.78 -4.22 -12.44
CA TYR A 112 -12.72 -2.96 -11.68
C TYR A 112 -13.10 -1.73 -12.51
N ALA A 113 -12.84 -1.76 -13.83
CA ALA A 113 -13.08 -0.61 -14.70
C ALA A 113 -14.47 -0.57 -15.34
N PHE A 114 -15.10 -1.72 -15.54
CA PHE A 114 -16.27 -1.88 -16.41
C PHE A 114 -17.47 -2.61 -15.78
N THR A 115 -17.44 -2.89 -14.47
CA THR A 115 -18.60 -3.46 -13.74
C THR A 115 -19.52 -2.37 -13.20
#